data_AF-X1E7L5-F1
#
_entry.id   AF-X1E7L5-F1
#
_cell.length_a   1.000
_cell.length_b   1.000
_cell.length_c   1.000
_cell.angle_alpha   90.00
_cell.angle_beta   90.00
_cell.angle_gamma   90.00
#
_symmetry.space_group_name_H-M   'P 1'
#
loop_
_entity.id
_entity.type
_entity.pdbx_description
1 polymer ?
#
loop_
_entity_poly.entity_id
_entity_poly.type
_entity_poly.pdbx_seq_one_letter_code
_entity_poly.pdbx_strand_id
1 'polypeptide(L)'
;MPQVLKKGSKGLNLENWRVFNEEGKHMFTCGENKAKWYLNKNLAKVTGKNEIHLTFEPQGYGYEDGEVFGLAGRVIRCVVTGHDEGLQRHHIVP
;
A
#
# COMPACT_ATOMS: atom_id res chain seq x y z
N MET A 1 9.94 4.96 27.35
CA MET A 1 9.47 3.58 27.12
C MET A 1 9.29 3.40 25.62
N PRO A 2 9.78 2.32 25.01
CA PRO A 2 9.54 2.09 23.59
C PRO A 2 8.04 1.93 23.30
N GLN A 3 7.54 2.67 22.31
CA GLN A 3 6.14 2.54 21.86
C GLN A 3 5.99 1.23 21.09
N VAL A 4 5.31 0.27 21.72
CA VAL A 4 4.89 -0.96 21.06
C VAL A 4 3.72 -0.62 20.13
N LEU A 5 3.93 -0.85 18.84
CA LEU A 5 2.93 -0.74 17.80
C LEU A 5 2.00 -1.95 17.89
N LYS A 6 0.70 -1.69 17.98
CA LYS A 6 -0.34 -2.72 17.88
C LYS A 6 -0.91 -2.70 16.47
N LYS A 7 -1.36 -3.84 15.95
CA LYS A 7 -2.20 -3.88 14.73
C LYS A 7 -3.39 -2.94 14.95
N GLY A 8 -3.61 -1.96 14.07
CA GLY A 8 -4.59 -0.87 14.31
C GLY A 8 -4.02 0.45 14.82
N SER A 9 -2.75 0.50 15.22
CA SER A 9 -2.11 1.75 15.61
C SER A 9 -1.91 2.68 14.41
N LYS A 10 -1.97 3.99 14.67
CA LYS A 10 -1.90 5.05 13.66
C LYS A 10 -0.61 4.89 12.83
N GLY A 11 -0.76 4.65 11.52
CA GLY A 11 0.34 4.44 10.56
C GLY A 11 0.72 2.98 10.29
N LEU A 12 0.18 1.99 11.02
CA LEU A 12 0.42 0.57 10.75
C LEU A 12 -0.58 0.01 9.72
N ASN A 13 -1.87 0.33 9.88
CA ASN A 13 -2.94 -0.28 9.08
C ASN A 13 -3.27 0.44 7.77
N LEU A 14 -2.46 1.42 7.37
CA LEU A 14 -2.78 2.32 6.26
C LEU A 14 -1.97 1.98 5.00
N GLU A 15 -1.42 0.77 4.92
CA GLU A 15 -0.62 0.31 3.80
C GLU A 15 -1.45 -0.57 2.85
N ASN A 16 -0.90 -0.88 1.68
CA ASN A 16 -1.44 -1.84 0.71
C ASN A 16 -2.69 -1.42 -0.06
N TRP A 17 -2.74 -0.16 -0.50
CA TRP A 17 -3.70 0.30 -1.49
C TRP A 17 -3.29 -0.15 -2.89
N ARG A 18 -4.18 -0.87 -3.57
CA ARG A 18 -3.99 -1.31 -4.95
C ARG A 18 -4.41 -0.21 -5.91
N VAL A 19 -3.54 0.09 -6.88
CA VAL A 19 -3.78 1.11 -7.89
C VAL A 19 -3.89 0.45 -9.25
N PHE A 20 -5.00 0.72 -9.93
CA PHE A 20 -5.32 0.19 -11.24
C PHE A 20 -5.33 1.30 -12.30
N ASN A 21 -5.02 0.96 -13.54
CA ASN A 21 -5.26 1.86 -14.67
C ASN A 21 -6.76 1.90 -15.02
N GLU A 22 -7.15 2.72 -16.00
CA GLU A 22 -8.55 2.82 -16.44
C GLU A 22 -9.09 1.51 -17.02
N GLU A 23 -8.23 0.66 -17.60
CA GLU A 23 -8.58 -0.64 -18.18
C GLU A 23 -8.69 -1.78 -17.14
N GLY A 24 -8.34 -1.52 -15.87
CA GLY A 24 -8.39 -2.51 -14.79
C GLY A 24 -7.10 -3.32 -14.57
N LYS A 25 -5.99 -2.99 -15.23
CA LYS A 25 -4.66 -3.54 -14.94
C LYS A 25 -4.15 -3.04 -13.59
N HIS A 26 -3.74 -3.97 -12.73
CA HIS A 26 -3.09 -3.65 -11.46
C HIS A 26 -1.67 -3.12 -11.71
N MET A 27 -1.45 -1.84 -11.46
CA MET A 27 -0.19 -1.17 -11.79
C MET A 27 0.84 -1.28 -10.66
N PHE A 28 0.41 -1.00 -9.43
CA PHE A 28 1.27 -1.03 -8.24
C PHE A 28 0.45 -0.98 -6.95
N THR A 29 1.07 -1.40 -5.86
CA THR A 29 0.56 -1.25 -4.50
C THR A 29 1.27 -0.10 -3.77
N CYS A 30 0.55 0.69 -2.99
CA CYS A 30 1.11 1.83 -2.25
C CYS A 30 0.46 2.07 -0.88
N GLY A 31 1.01 3.00 -0.10
CA GLY A 31 0.40 3.45 1.15
C GLY A 31 -0.82 4.36 0.92
N GLU A 32 -1.69 4.44 1.92
CA GLU A 32 -2.94 5.21 1.91
C GLU A 32 -2.70 6.69 1.61
N ASN A 33 -1.63 7.28 2.14
CA ASN A 33 -1.31 8.69 1.89
C ASN A 33 -1.15 8.98 0.40
N LYS A 34 -0.53 8.06 -0.35
CA LYS A 34 -0.36 8.18 -1.80
C LYS A 34 -1.70 7.96 -2.52
N ALA A 35 -2.47 6.96 -2.10
CA ALA A 35 -3.81 6.73 -2.67
C ALA A 35 -4.73 7.94 -2.48
N LYS A 36 -4.77 8.51 -1.27
CA LYS A 36 -5.50 9.74 -0.94
C LYS A 36 -5.01 10.93 -1.74
N TRP A 37 -3.71 11.04 -2.03
CA TRP A 37 -3.19 12.10 -2.90
C TRP A 37 -3.83 12.07 -4.30
N TYR A 38 -3.98 10.89 -4.91
CA TYR A 38 -4.66 10.75 -6.21
C TYR A 38 -6.15 11.08 -6.10
N LEU A 39 -6.83 10.57 -5.07
CA LEU A 39 -8.27 10.83 -4.84
C LEU A 39 -8.55 12.32 -4.63
N ASN A 40 -7.77 13.00 -3.79
CA ASN A 40 -7.96 14.42 -3.47
C ASN A 40 -7.75 15.34 -4.68
N LYS A 41 -6.98 14.88 -5.67
CA LYS A 41 -6.74 15.61 -6.92
C LYS A 41 -7.72 15.23 -8.03
N ASN A 42 -8.73 14.41 -7.74
CA ASN A 42 -9.66 13.85 -8.74
C ASN A 42 -8.93 13.11 -9.89
N LEU A 43 -7.79 12.49 -9.58
CA LEU A 43 -7.00 11.69 -10.54
C LEU A 43 -7.31 10.19 -10.45
N ALA A 44 -8.14 9.78 -9.49
CA ALA A 44 -8.54 8.41 -9.29
C ALA A 44 -9.93 8.32 -8.65
N LYS A 45 -10.54 7.13 -8.74
CA LYS A 45 -11.82 6.79 -8.10
C LYS A 45 -11.66 5.55 -7.23
N VAL A 46 -12.31 5.54 -6.07
CA VAL A 46 -12.39 4.34 -5.22
C VAL A 46 -13.27 3.31 -5.90
N THR A 47 -12.78 2.08 -5.97
CA THR A 47 -13.47 0.96 -6.66
C THR A 47 -13.66 -0.27 -5.78
N GLY A 48 -13.02 -0.28 -4.61
CA GLY A 48 -13.10 -1.35 -3.64
C GLY A 48 -12.45 -0.94 -2.33
N LYS A 49 -12.27 -1.92 -1.44
CA LYS A 49 -11.61 -1.70 -0.15
C LYS A 49 -10.10 -1.56 -0.37
N ASN A 50 -9.57 -0.36 -0.15
CA ASN A 50 -8.19 0.02 -0.43
C ASN A 50 -7.82 -0.14 -1.91
N GLU A 51 -8.74 0.19 -2.82
CA GLU A 51 -8.51 0.09 -4.27
C GLU A 51 -8.93 1.37 -4.96
N ILE A 52 -8.04 1.88 -5.82
CA ILE A 52 -8.30 3.05 -6.65
C ILE A 52 -8.01 2.75 -8.12
N HIS A 53 -8.84 3.27 -9.02
CA HIS A 53 -8.58 3.29 -10.46
C HIS A 53 -8.22 4.70 -10.88
N LEU A 54 -7.14 4.86 -11.61
CA LEU A 54 -6.77 6.14 -12.22
C LEU A 54 -7.82 6.53 -13.26
N THR A 55 -8.09 7.83 -13.37
CA THR A 55 -9.05 8.40 -14.35
C THR A 55 -8.35 9.02 -15.56
N PHE A 56 -7.10 8.65 -15.78
CA PHE A 56 -6.27 9.14 -16.87
C PHE A 56 -5.33 8.02 -17.31
N GLU A 57 -4.85 8.11 -18.55
CA GLU A 57 -3.86 7.18 -19.09
C GLU A 57 -2.45 7.58 -18.61
N PRO A 58 -1.80 6.77 -17.75
CA PRO A 58 -0.44 7.05 -17.32
C PRO A 58 0.55 6.70 -18.43
N GLN A 59 1.66 7.44 -18.51
CA GLN A 59 2.71 7.22 -19.52
C GLN A 59 3.40 5.83 -19.41
N GLY A 60 3.26 5.15 -18.27
CA GLY A 60 3.78 3.80 -18.07
C GLY A 60 2.73 2.87 -17.50
N TYR A 61 2.80 1.59 -17.87
CA TYR A 61 1.84 0.55 -17.49
C TYR A 61 1.99 0.00 -16.07
N GLY A 62 2.88 0.60 -15.25
CA GLY A 62 3.23 0.08 -13.93
C GLY A 62 4.16 -1.12 -14.01
N TYR A 63 4.05 -2.02 -13.04
CA TYR A 63 4.80 -3.27 -13.01
C TYR A 63 4.25 -4.30 -14.03
N GLU A 64 5.09 -5.25 -14.43
CA GLU A 64 4.67 -6.36 -15.29
C GLU A 64 3.80 -7.37 -14.52
N ASP A 65 2.97 -8.08 -15.26
CA ASP A 65 2.12 -9.12 -14.68
C ASP A 65 3.01 -10.24 -14.13
N GLY A 66 2.93 -10.48 -12.83
CA GLY A 66 3.76 -11.46 -12.12
C GLY A 66 4.93 -10.87 -11.34
N GLU A 67 5.19 -9.56 -11.42
CA GLU A 67 6.15 -8.92 -10.51
C GLU A 67 5.58 -8.82 -9.09
N VAL A 68 6.12 -9.66 -8.21
CA VAL A 68 5.83 -9.78 -6.79
C VAL A 68 6.19 -8.50 -6.02
N PHE A 69 7.33 -7.86 -6.24
CA PHE A 69 7.79 -6.78 -5.35
C PHE A 69 6.94 -5.50 -5.45
N GLY A 70 6.54 -5.13 -6.67
CA GLY A 70 5.78 -3.92 -6.94
C GLY A 70 4.27 -4.06 -6.76
N LEU A 71 3.76 -5.29 -6.92
CA LEU A 71 2.33 -5.60 -6.83
C LEU A 71 1.94 -6.14 -5.45
N ALA A 72 2.84 -6.82 -4.73
CA ALA A 72 2.48 -7.41 -3.45
C ALA A 72 2.20 -6.36 -2.37
N GLY A 73 1.27 -6.72 -1.48
CA GLY A 73 1.09 -6.02 -0.22
C GLY A 73 2.25 -6.29 0.74
N ARG A 74 2.69 -5.27 1.45
CA ARG A 74 3.66 -5.35 2.53
C ARG A 74 3.03 -5.99 3.76
N VAL A 75 3.72 -6.96 4.35
CA VAL A 75 3.29 -7.61 5.60
C VAL A 75 4.03 -6.97 6.75
N ILE A 76 3.28 -6.62 7.78
CA ILE A 76 3.82 -5.99 8.97
C ILE A 76 4.33 -7.09 9.90
N ARG A 77 5.63 -7.34 9.86
CA ARG A 77 6.31 -8.35 10.67
C ARG A 77 7.70 -7.88 11.08
N CYS A 78 8.19 -8.42 12.18
CA CYS A 78 9.56 -8.21 12.62
C CYS A 78 10.53 -8.80 11.60
N VAL A 79 11.50 -8.02 11.14
CA VAL A 79 12.52 -8.50 10.19
C VAL A 79 13.56 -9.42 10.81
N VAL A 80 13.65 -9.45 12.15
CA VAL A 80 14.58 -10.32 12.89
C VAL A 80 13.92 -11.64 13.28
N THR A 81 12.74 -11.57 13.89
CA THR A 81 12.08 -12.74 14.51
C THR A 81 10.90 -13.25 13.71
N GLY A 82 10.37 -12.45 12.77
CA GLY A 82 9.19 -12.82 12.00
C GLY A 82 7.85 -12.67 12.72
N HIS A 83 7.84 -12.36 14.02
CA HIS A 83 6.60 -12.12 14.76
C HIS A 83 5.87 -10.88 14.26
N ASP A 84 4.55 -10.89 14.36
CA ASP A 84 3.63 -9.79 14.01
C ASP A 84 3.12 -9.02 15.24
N GLU A 85 3.52 -9.45 16.44
CA GLU A 85 3.18 -8.85 17.72
C GLU A 85 4.38 -8.18 18.40
N GLY A 86 4.11 -7.27 19.34
CA GLY A 86 5.17 -6.61 20.11
C GLY A 86 6.09 -5.70 19.26
N LEU A 87 5.65 -5.34 18.06
CA LEU A 87 6.47 -4.61 17.10
C LEU A 87 6.80 -3.21 17.60
N GLN A 88 8.01 -2.76 17.31
CA GLN A 88 8.44 -1.38 17.50
C GLN A 88 8.83 -0.84 16.13
N ARG A 89 8.83 0.48 15.92
CA ARG A 89 9.05 1.06 14.57
C ARG A 89 10.35 0.61 13.91
N HIS A 90 11.41 0.37 14.68
CA HIS A 90 12.68 -0.12 14.15
C HIS A 90 12.68 -1.61 13.78
N HIS A 91 11.65 -2.37 14.17
CA HIS A 91 11.47 -3.78 13.78
C HIS A 91 10.78 -3.92 12.42
N ILE A 92 10.24 -2.82 11.87
CA ILE A 92 9.50 -2.80 10.61
C ILE A 92 10.36 -2.06 9.60
N VAL A 93 10.61 -2.70 8.46
CA VAL A 93 11.18 -2.04 7.30
C VAL A 93 10.02 -1.49 6.47
N PRO A 94 10.00 -0.19 6.15
CA PRO A 94 8.88 0.47 5.47
C PRO A 94 8.57 -0.14 4.11
#